data_AF-A0A7R9LIF1-F1
#
_entry.id   AF-A0A7R9LIF1-F1
#
_cell.length_a   1.000
_cell.length_b   1.000
_cell.length_c   1.000
_cell.angle_alpha   90.00
_cell.angle_beta   90.00
_cell.angle_gamma   90.00
#
_symmetry.space_group_name_H-M   'P 1'
#
loop_
_entity.id
_entity.type
_entity.pdbx_description
1 polymer ?
#
loop_
_entity_poly.entity_id
_entity_poly.type
_entity_poly.pdbx_seq_one_letter_code
_entity_poly.pdbx_strand_id
1 'polypeptide(L)' 'MGRHFGAITCDSCKSFFRRTAFVKQLFECPSDGRCNITADTRKSCQKCRLKKCFDAGMRKVLRVN' A
#
# COMPACT_ATOMS: atom_id res chain seq x y z
N MET A 1 0.99 7.37 13.92
CA MET A 1 1.80 6.46 13.08
C MET A 1 2.16 5.25 13.93
N GLY A 2 2.41 4.08 13.34
CA GLY A 2 2.76 2.86 14.08
C GLY A 2 3.41 1.80 13.20
N ARG A 3 3.99 0.77 13.82
CA ARG A 3 4.56 -0.37 13.08
C ARG A 3 3.44 -1.29 12.62
N HIS A 4 3.25 -1.40 11.31
CA HIS A 4 2.23 -2.24 10.69
C HIS A 4 2.84 -3.02 9.53
N PHE A 5 2.59 -4.34 9.49
CA PHE A 5 3.08 -5.22 8.42
C PHE A 5 4.59 -5.14 8.16
N GLY A 6 5.40 -4.84 9.19
CA GLY A 6 6.86 -4.74 9.08
C GLY A 6 7.42 -3.32 8.91
N ALA A 7 6.59 -2.30 8.64
CA ALA A 7 7.04 -0.93 8.41
C ALA A 7 6.32 0.10 9.29
N ILE A 8 6.96 1.25 9.57
CA ILE A 8 6.30 2.38 10.22
C ILE A 8 5.40 3.07 9.20
N THR A 9 4.09 3.06 9.45
CA THR A 9 3.10 3.61 8.52
C THR A 9 1.96 4.32 9.25
N CYS A 10 1.15 5.08 8.51
CA CYS A 10 -0.10 5.65 9.02
C CYS A 10 -1.25 4.63 8.98
N ASP A 11 -2.29 4.84 9.79
CA ASP A 11 -3.42 3.89 9.90
C ASP A 11 -4.19 3.72 8.58
N SER A 12 -4.22 4.76 7.75
CA SER A 12 -4.80 4.69 6.40
C SER A 12 -4.03 3.73 5.49
N CYS A 13 -2.69 3.72 5.54
CA CYS A 13 -1.87 2.81 4.73
C CYS A 13 -1.91 1.37 5.27
N LYS A 14 -1.95 1.19 6.60
CA LYS A 14 -2.26 -0.10 7.24
C LYS A 14 -3.58 -0.68 6.72
N SER A 15 -4.66 0.10 6.78
CA SER A 15 -6.00 -0.35 6.38
C SER A 15 -6.13 -0.57 4.86
N PHE A 16 -5.43 0.23 4.07
CA PHE A 16 -5.33 0.03 2.63
C PHE A 16 -4.59 -1.28 2.32
N PHE A 17 -3.37 -1.46 2.82
CA PHE A 17 -2.53 -2.63 2.55
C PHE A 17 -3.21 -3.93 2.99
N ARG A 18 -3.87 -3.95 4.16
CA ARG A 18 -4.64 -5.12 4.63
C ARG A 18 -5.68 -5.58 3.61
N ARG A 19 -6.35 -4.64 2.95
CA ARG A 19 -7.42 -4.93 1.96
C ARG A 19 -6.87 -5.27 0.59
N THR A 20 -5.73 -4.69 0.20
CA THR A 20 -5.25 -4.74 -1.18
C THR A 20 -4.09 -5.70 -1.42
N ALA A 21 -3.31 -6.07 -0.39
CA ALA A 21 -2.11 -6.87 -0.60
C ALA A 21 -2.40 -8.34 -0.97
N PHE A 22 -3.59 -8.86 -0.65
CA PHE A 22 -3.95 -10.28 -0.88
C PHE A 22 -4.96 -10.49 -2.01
N VAL A 23 -5.60 -9.43 -2.51
CA VAL A 23 -6.58 -9.55 -3.59
C VAL A 23 -5.87 -9.80 -4.93
N LYS A 24 -6.49 -10.60 -5.79
CA LYS A 24 -6.02 -10.84 -7.17
C LYS A 24 -6.30 -9.68 -8.12
N GLN A 25 -7.01 -8.64 -7.64
CA GLN A 25 -7.33 -7.46 -8.44
C GLN A 25 -6.06 -6.75 -8.89
N LEU A 26 -5.97 -6.50 -10.19
CA LEU A 26 -4.93 -5.67 -10.78
C LEU A 26 -5.34 -4.21 -10.64
N PHE A 27 -4.52 -3.42 -9.96
CA PHE A 27 -4.68 -1.97 -9.95
C PHE A 27 -3.95 -1.38 -11.14
N GLU A 28 -4.66 -0.60 -11.94
CA GLU A 28 -4.07 0.18 -13.02
C GLU A 28 -3.59 1.54 -12.49
N CYS A 29 -2.51 2.06 -13.07
CA CYS A 29 -2.10 3.43 -12.81
C CYS A 29 -2.72 4.30 -13.91
N PRO A 30 -3.34 5.44 -13.58
CA PRO A 30 -3.88 6.38 -14.57
C PRO A 30 -2.77 7.18 -15.29
N SER A 31 -1.50 6.80 -15.12
CA SER A 31 -0.31 7.50 -15.62
C SER A 31 0.82 6.48 -15.77
N ASP A 32 2.08 6.91 -15.78
CA ASP A 32 3.27 6.07 -15.99
C ASP A 32 3.75 5.20 -14.80
N GLY A 33 2.88 4.92 -13.82
CA GLY A 33 3.27 4.08 -12.67
C GLY A 33 4.27 4.74 -11.71
N ARG A 34 4.47 6.06 -11.81
CA ARG A 34 5.39 6.86 -10.99
C ARG A 34 4.68 7.97 -10.20
N CYS A 35 3.41 7.78 -9.83
CA CYS A 35 2.65 8.79 -9.11
C CYS A 35 3.34 9.16 -7.78
N ASN A 36 3.48 10.46 -7.49
CA ASN A 36 3.93 10.92 -6.19
C ASN A 36 2.81 10.72 -5.15
N ILE A 37 3.00 9.77 -4.23
CA ILE A 37 2.01 9.41 -3.20
C ILE A 37 2.28 10.18 -1.90
N THR A 38 1.40 11.12 -1.56
CA THR A 38 1.39 11.93 -0.33
C THR A 38 0.10 11.70 0.47
N ALA A 39 -0.12 12.44 1.57
CA ALA A 39 -1.36 12.35 2.34
C ALA A 39 -2.60 12.69 1.50
N ASP A 40 -2.46 13.66 0.60
CA ASP A 40 -3.50 14.19 -0.28
C ASP A 40 -3.70 13.33 -1.54
N THR A 41 -2.61 12.91 -2.19
CA THR A 41 -2.66 12.23 -3.49
C THR A 41 -2.79 10.71 -3.40
N ARG A 42 -2.66 10.11 -2.21
CA ARG A 42 -2.74 8.63 -2.03
C ARG A 42 -4.06 7.99 -2.44
N LYS A 43 -5.12 8.74 -2.70
CA LYS A 43 -6.37 8.18 -3.20
C LYS A 43 -6.39 8.08 -4.74
N SER A 44 -5.57 8.86 -5.43
CA SER A 44 -5.59 8.99 -6.89
C SER A 44 -5.01 7.78 -7.63
N CYS A 45 -4.18 6.96 -7.00
CA CYS A 45 -3.59 5.79 -7.65
C CYS A 45 -3.35 4.64 -6.68
N GLN A 46 -4.20 3.61 -6.75
CA GLN A 46 -4.07 2.42 -5.91
C GLN A 46 -2.83 1.59 -6.28
N LYS A 47 -2.46 1.50 -7.58
CA LYS A 47 -1.25 0.79 -8.04
C LYS A 47 0.02 1.35 -7.40
N CYS A 48 0.24 2.65 -7.55
CA CYS A 48 1.44 3.32 -7.01
C CYS A 48 1.42 3.38 -5.49
N ARG A 49 0.25 3.53 -4.87
CA ARG A 49 0.13 3.46 -3.41
C ARG A 49 0.54 2.08 -2.87
N LEU A 50 0.06 1.01 -3.49
CA LEU A 50 0.41 -0.35 -3.07
C LEU A 50 1.90 -0.63 -3.29
N LYS A 51 2.45 -0.20 -4.43
CA LYS A 51 3.89 -0.25 -4.67
C LYS A 51 4.68 0.47 -3.58
N LYS A 52 4.32 1.71 -3.23
CA LYS A 52 4.99 2.48 -2.17
C LYS A 52 4.89 1.79 -0.80
N CYS A 53 3.78 1.11 -0.49
CA CYS A 53 3.68 0.32 0.73
C CYS A 53 4.72 -0.82 0.77
N PHE A 54 4.88 -1.57 -0.32
CA PHE A 54 5.92 -2.59 -0.42
C PHE A 54 7.34 -2.01 -0.36
N ASP A 55 7.59 -0.92 -1.08
CA ASP A 55 8.89 -0.23 -1.10
C ASP A 55 9.25 0.31 0.30
N ALA A 56 8.26 0.72 1.11
CA ALA A 56 8.45 1.11 2.50
C ALA A 56 8.69 -0.09 3.46
N GLY A 57 8.67 -1.33 2.95
CA GLY A 57 8.93 -2.55 3.71
C GLY A 57 7.70 -3.25 4.27
N MET A 58 6.48 -2.89 3.85
CA MET A 58 5.29 -3.65 4.25
C MET A 58 5.30 -5.03 3.57
N ARG A 59 5.11 -6.08 4.35
CA ARG A 59 5.10 -7.48 3.86
C ARG A 59 3.72 -8.09 3.99
N LYS A 60 3.37 -8.96 3.04
CA LYS A 60 2.22 -9.85 3.18
C LYS A 60 2.54 -10.84 4.30
N VAL A 61 2.19 -10.48 5.53
CA VAL A 61 2.37 -11.40 6.65
C VAL A 61 1.33 -12.49 6.44
N LEU A 62 1.77 -13.66 5.98
CA LEU A 62 0.98 -14.88 6.09
C LEU A 62 0.87 -15.13 7.59
N ARG A 63 -0.35 -15.03 8.16
CA ARG A 63 -0.57 -15.64 9.46
C ARG A 63 -0.51 -17.15 9.21
N VAL A 64 0.65 -17.73 9.47
CA VAL A 64 0.69 -19.12 9.92
C VAL A 64 0.10 -19.09 11.33
N ASN A 65 -0.88 -19.98 11.55
CA ASN A 65 -1.74 -20.14 12.72
C ASN A 65 -1.22 -19.52 14.02
#